data_AF-A0AA37TNY7-F1
#
_entry.id   AF-A0AA37TNY7-F1
#
_cell.length_a   1.000
_cell.length_b   1.000
_cell.length_c   1.000
_cell.angle_alpha   90.00
_cell.angle_beta   90.00
_cell.angle_gamma   90.00
#
_symmetry.space_group_name_H-M   'P 1'
#
loop_
_entity.id
_entity.type
_entity.pdbx_description
1 polymer ?
#
loop_
_entity_poly.entity_id
_entity_poly.type
_entity_poly.pdbx_seq_one_letter_code
_entity_poly.pdbx_strand_id
1 'polypeptide(L)'
;MTPTEIKAKVQDTHRRAMSNASLQMSRDGGVHHLFRDVKLYGRDAGVDFVETNIGQIVQEAVSMAECKRPSLEIPAYGFGKAAVAGMAQALEDLTALKIEVKGNTLQLIWAQPNPGYV
;
A
#
# COMPACT_ATOMS: atom_id res chain seq x y z
N MET A 1 10.67 12.10 3.27
CA MET A 1 10.68 10.96 4.20
C MET A 1 11.45 9.84 3.53
N THR A 2 12.32 9.17 4.26
CA THR A 2 13.03 7.96 3.84
C THR A 2 12.09 6.75 3.86
N PRO A 3 12.40 5.66 3.14
CA PRO A 3 11.60 4.43 3.20
C PRO A 3 11.38 3.91 4.62
N THR A 4 12.42 3.93 5.45
CA THR A 4 12.34 3.50 6.86
C THR A 4 11.41 4.39 7.69
N GLU A 5 11.41 5.70 7.46
CA GLU A 5 10.48 6.63 8.12
C GLU A 5 9.02 6.39 7.70
N ILE A 6 8.79 6.07 6.41
CA ILE A 6 7.45 5.74 5.90
C ILE A 6 6.93 4.47 6.58
N LYS A 7 7.73 3.41 6.58
CA LYS A 7 7.42 2.15 7.28
C LYS A 7 7.08 2.40 8.75
N ALA A 8 7.98 3.08 9.47
CA ALA A 8 7.80 3.35 10.89
C ALA A 8 6.51 4.15 11.15
N LYS A 9 6.23 5.16 10.33
CA LYS A 9 5.01 5.97 10.45
C LYS A 9 3.75 5.13 10.26
N VAL A 10 3.66 4.36 9.18
CA VAL A 10 2.47 3.53 8.88
C VAL A 10 2.26 2.49 9.98
N GLN A 11 3.32 1.82 10.43
CA GLN A 11 3.24 0.81 11.50
C GLN A 11 2.88 1.41 12.85
N ASP A 12 3.47 2.55 13.23
CA ASP A 12 3.15 3.22 14.49
C ASP A 12 1.71 3.74 14.51
N THR A 13 1.24 4.30 13.39
CA THR A 13 -0.17 4.69 13.21
C THR A 13 -1.10 3.49 13.41
N HIS A 14 -0.83 2.35 12.76
CA HIS A 14 -1.63 1.14 12.94
C HIS A 14 -1.64 0.66 14.39
N ARG A 15 -0.47 0.65 15.05
CA ARG A 15 -0.33 0.26 16.46
C ARG A 15 -1.15 1.17 17.39
N ARG A 16 -1.10 2.49 17.18
CA ARG A 16 -1.90 3.45 17.96
C ARG A 16 -3.40 3.27 17.70
N ALA A 17 -3.79 3.05 16.45
CA ALA A 17 -5.17 2.78 16.09
C ALA A 17 -5.71 1.52 16.78
N MET A 18 -4.94 0.43 16.78
CA MET A 18 -5.28 -0.82 17.46
C MET A 18 -5.42 -0.66 18.98
N SER A 19 -4.64 0.23 19.61
CA SER A 19 -4.74 0.53 21.04
C SER A 19 -5.95 1.39 21.41
N ASN A 20 -6.59 2.06 20.45
CA ASN A 20 -7.76 2.91 20.68
C ASN A 20 -9.07 2.10 20.51
N ALA A 21 -9.79 1.92 21.61
CA ALA A 21 -11.07 1.19 21.64
C ALA A 21 -12.21 1.93 20.91
N SER A 22 -12.13 3.25 20.75
CA SER A 22 -13.26 4.11 20.37
C SER A 22 -13.35 4.50 18.89
N LEU A 23 -12.32 4.25 18.08
CA LEU A 23 -12.30 4.64 16.66
C LEU A 23 -12.35 3.41 15.76
N GLN A 24 -13.53 3.14 15.21
CA GLN A 24 -13.71 2.25 14.08
C GLN A 24 -14.23 3.10 12.93
N MET A 25 -13.32 3.80 12.24
CA MET A 25 -13.65 4.50 11.00
C MET A 25 -13.64 3.49 9.87
N SER A 26 -14.81 3.26 9.27
CA SER A 26 -14.90 2.53 8.00
C SER A 26 -14.67 3.53 6.88
N ARG A 27 -13.45 3.54 6.33
CA ARG A 27 -13.13 4.28 5.11
C ARG A 27 -12.93 3.28 3.98
N ASP A 28 -13.73 3.41 2.92
CA ASP A 28 -13.43 2.75 1.65
C ASP A 28 -12.19 3.42 1.05
N GLY A 29 -11.19 2.61 0.70
CA GLY A 29 -9.88 3.07 0.26
C GLY A 29 -9.97 4.00 -0.94
N GLY A 30 -9.48 5.23 -0.76
CA GLY A 30 -9.44 6.26 -1.77
C GLY A 30 -8.53 5.90 -2.94
N VAL A 31 -7.46 5.12 -2.73
CA VAL A 31 -6.47 4.83 -3.78
C VAL A 31 -7.09 4.29 -5.08
N HIS A 32 -8.23 3.59 -5.01
CA HIS A 32 -8.94 3.04 -6.16
C HIS A 32 -9.16 4.02 -7.32
N HIS A 33 -9.41 5.32 -7.05
CA HIS A 33 -9.62 6.30 -8.13
C HIS A 33 -8.34 6.61 -8.92
N LEU A 34 -7.15 6.45 -8.33
CA LEU A 34 -5.87 6.71 -8.99
C LEU A 34 -5.52 5.64 -10.03
N PHE A 35 -6.04 4.42 -9.87
CA PHE A 35 -5.68 3.27 -10.70
C PHE A 35 -6.78 2.85 -11.68
N ARG A 36 -8.02 3.33 -11.51
CA ARG A 36 -9.20 2.83 -12.24
C ARG A 36 -9.10 3.00 -13.75
N ASP A 37 -8.58 4.13 -14.21
CA ASP A 37 -8.56 4.50 -15.64
C ASP A 37 -7.16 4.45 -16.27
N VAL A 38 -6.16 3.98 -15.51
CA VAL A 38 -4.76 3.94 -15.95
C VAL A 38 -4.47 2.58 -16.59
N LYS A 39 -3.66 2.57 -17.65
CA LYS A 39 -3.15 1.33 -18.27
C LYS A 39 -1.66 1.45 -18.48
N LEU A 40 -0.89 0.63 -17.76
CA LEU A 40 0.57 0.59 -17.85
C LEU A 40 1.00 -0.78 -18.34
N TYR A 41 1.93 -0.85 -19.28
CA TYR A 41 2.39 -2.14 -19.83
C TYR A 41 3.88 -2.39 -19.62
N GLY A 42 4.70 -1.34 -19.51
CA GLY A 42 6.14 -1.45 -19.28
C GLY A 42 6.51 -1.48 -17.80
N ARG A 43 7.63 -2.14 -17.48
CA ARG A 43 8.18 -2.16 -16.11
C ARG A 43 8.48 -0.74 -15.62
N ASP A 44 9.19 0.02 -16.43
CA ASP A 44 9.58 1.41 -16.10
C ASP A 44 8.35 2.29 -15.93
N ALA A 45 7.32 2.13 -16.78
CA ALA A 45 6.05 2.83 -16.61
C ALA A 45 5.37 2.53 -15.26
N GLY A 46 5.51 1.30 -14.75
CA GLY A 46 5.05 0.93 -13.42
C GLY A 46 5.86 1.59 -12.30
N VAL A 47 7.19 1.69 -12.46
CA VAL A 47 8.08 2.38 -11.52
C VAL A 47 7.74 3.87 -11.49
N ASP A 48 7.73 4.53 -12.66
CA ASP A 48 7.42 5.96 -12.82
C ASP A 48 6.07 6.32 -12.20
N PHE A 49 5.07 5.45 -12.37
CA PHE A 49 3.75 5.65 -11.79
C PHE A 49 3.81 5.66 -10.25
N VAL A 50 4.52 4.72 -9.65
CA VAL A 50 4.68 4.68 -8.19
C VAL A 50 5.45 5.88 -7.70
N GLU A 51 6.57 6.23 -8.34
CA GLU A 51 7.38 7.39 -7.97
C GLU A 51 6.59 8.69 -8.03
N THR A 52 5.75 8.85 -9.08
CA THR A 52 4.89 10.02 -9.24
C THR A 52 3.82 10.11 -8.15
N ASN A 53 3.27 8.97 -7.72
CA ASN A 53 2.11 8.92 -6.82
C ASN A 53 2.46 8.51 -5.38
N ILE A 54 3.74 8.34 -5.04
CA ILE A 54 4.17 7.79 -3.75
C ILE A 54 3.62 8.58 -2.56
N GLY A 55 3.54 9.91 -2.66
CA GLY A 55 2.98 10.76 -1.61
C GLY A 55 1.53 10.42 -1.29
N GLN A 56 0.71 10.21 -2.33
CA GLN A 56 -0.70 9.84 -2.16
C GLN A 56 -0.86 8.40 -1.67
N ILE A 57 -0.04 7.47 -2.18
CA ILE A 57 -0.04 6.07 -1.72
C ILE A 57 0.30 5.98 -0.23
N VAL A 58 1.31 6.72 0.23
CA VAL A 58 1.69 6.77 1.65
C VAL A 58 0.60 7.43 2.50
N GLN A 59 -0.01 8.51 2.02
CA GLN A 59 -1.12 9.14 2.73
C GLN A 59 -2.29 8.17 2.92
N GLU A 60 -2.65 7.43 1.88
CA GLU A 60 -3.71 6.45 1.94
C GLU A 60 -3.34 5.25 2.83
N ALA A 61 -2.08 4.79 2.79
CA ALA A 61 -1.59 3.76 3.70
C ALA A 61 -1.71 4.18 5.18
N VAL A 62 -1.37 5.43 5.50
CA VAL A 62 -1.56 5.99 6.85
C VAL A 62 -3.04 6.04 7.22
N SER A 63 -3.92 6.52 6.33
CA SER A 63 -5.36 6.56 6.59
C SER A 63 -5.97 5.16 6.78
N MET A 64 -5.54 4.16 6.00
CA MET A 64 -5.97 2.77 6.17
C MET A 64 -5.45 2.17 7.47
N ALA A 65 -4.21 2.49 7.87
CA ALA A 65 -3.65 2.11 9.16
C ALA A 65 -4.46 2.70 10.32
N GLU A 66 -4.92 3.96 10.23
CA GLU A 66 -5.85 4.57 11.20
C GLU A 66 -7.18 3.82 11.29
N CYS A 67 -7.65 3.27 10.17
CA CYS A 67 -8.85 2.45 10.10
C CYS A 67 -8.64 1.00 10.58
N LYS A 68 -7.51 0.70 11.25
CA LYS A 68 -7.15 -0.64 11.76
C LYS A 68 -7.04 -1.70 10.64
N ARG A 69 -6.83 -1.27 9.39
CA ARG A 69 -6.57 -2.21 8.29
C ARG A 69 -5.11 -2.66 8.35
N PRO A 70 -4.82 -3.96 8.08
CA PRO A 70 -3.46 -4.48 8.13
C PRO A 70 -2.63 -4.19 6.87
N SER A 71 -3.29 -3.75 5.79
CA SER A 71 -2.70 -3.54 4.47
C SER A 71 -3.52 -2.55 3.64
N LEU A 72 -2.90 -2.00 2.60
CA LEU A 72 -3.55 -1.24 1.53
C LEU A 72 -3.63 -2.13 0.30
N GLU A 73 -4.82 -2.23 -0.29
CA GLU A 73 -5.04 -2.93 -1.55
C GLU A 73 -5.04 -1.94 -2.70
N ILE A 74 -4.19 -2.19 -3.69
CA ILE A 74 -4.03 -1.39 -4.90
C ILE A 74 -4.49 -2.24 -6.07
N PRO A 75 -5.67 -1.97 -6.64
CA PRO A 75 -6.12 -2.65 -7.85
C PRO A 75 -5.24 -2.22 -9.04
N ALA A 76 -4.78 -3.17 -9.84
CA ALA A 76 -4.00 -2.96 -11.06
C ALA A 76 -4.71 -3.55 -12.28
N TYR A 77 -6.05 -3.44 -12.32
CA TYR A 77 -6.86 -3.90 -13.45
C TYR A 77 -6.46 -3.14 -14.72
N GLY A 78 -6.07 -3.86 -15.77
CA GLY A 78 -5.62 -3.27 -17.03
C GLY A 78 -4.12 -2.95 -17.11
N PHE A 79 -3.35 -3.29 -16.06
CA PHE A 79 -1.90 -3.15 -16.08
C PHE A 79 -1.28 -4.46 -16.58
N GLY A 80 -0.27 -4.34 -17.44
CA GLY A 80 0.56 -5.44 -17.88
C GLY A 80 1.39 -6.00 -16.72
N LYS A 81 1.71 -7.29 -16.78
CA LYS A 81 2.49 -7.99 -15.74
C LYS A 81 3.83 -7.32 -15.45
N ALA A 82 4.50 -6.75 -16.46
CA ALA A 82 5.75 -6.04 -16.29
C ALA A 82 5.57 -4.75 -15.49
N ALA A 83 4.50 -3.99 -15.74
CA ALA A 83 4.17 -2.79 -14.97
C ALA A 83 3.86 -3.14 -13.52
N VAL A 84 3.06 -4.18 -13.27
CA VAL A 84 2.77 -4.66 -11.90
C VAL A 84 4.07 -5.04 -11.16
N ALA A 85 4.98 -5.73 -11.83
CA ALA A 85 6.28 -6.08 -11.25
C ALA A 85 7.15 -4.85 -10.95
N GLY A 86 7.16 -3.86 -11.86
CA GLY A 86 7.85 -2.58 -11.66
C GLY A 86 7.29 -1.81 -10.47
N MET A 87 5.96 -1.74 -10.36
CA MET A 87 5.28 -1.11 -9.23
C MET A 87 5.59 -1.81 -7.91
N ALA A 88 5.53 -3.14 -7.89
CA ALA A 88 5.79 -3.90 -6.67
C ALA A 88 7.22 -3.65 -6.15
N GLN A 89 8.21 -3.68 -7.06
CA GLN A 89 9.60 -3.38 -6.72
C GLN A 89 9.76 -1.94 -6.22
N ALA A 90 9.22 -0.96 -6.95
CA ALA A 90 9.31 0.46 -6.58
C ALA A 90 8.65 0.74 -5.23
N LEU A 91 7.48 0.13 -4.95
CA LEU A 91 6.81 0.28 -3.66
C LEU A 91 7.64 -0.31 -2.52
N GLU A 92 8.24 -1.48 -2.71
CA GLU A 92 9.12 -2.09 -1.71
C GLU A 92 10.35 -1.22 -1.44
N ASP A 93 10.99 -0.72 -2.49
CA ASP A 93 12.19 0.12 -2.39
C ASP A 93 11.89 1.47 -1.71
N LEU A 94 10.75 2.10 -2.05
CA LEU A 94 10.39 3.42 -1.56
C LEU A 94 9.72 3.42 -0.19
N THR A 95 9.12 2.31 0.24
CA THR A 95 8.38 2.24 1.51
C THR A 95 8.96 1.27 2.52
N ALA A 96 9.88 0.38 2.12
CA ALA A 96 10.41 -0.71 2.95
C ALA A 96 9.33 -1.63 3.58
N LEU A 97 8.11 -1.57 3.04
CA LEU A 97 6.97 -2.41 3.42
C LEU A 97 6.89 -3.61 2.49
N LYS A 98 6.36 -4.72 3.02
CA LYS A 98 6.20 -5.95 2.25
C LYS A 98 5.10 -5.74 1.20
N ILE A 99 5.38 -6.15 -0.04
CA ILE A 99 4.39 -6.18 -1.13
C ILE A 99 4.02 -7.62 -1.45
N GLU A 100 2.72 -7.91 -1.54
CA GLU A 100 2.21 -9.16 -2.11
C GLU A 100 1.39 -8.87 -3.36
N VAL A 101 1.65 -9.60 -4.45
CA VAL A 101 0.86 -9.50 -5.69
C VAL A 101 -0.12 -10.67 -5.73
N LYS A 102 -1.42 -10.36 -5.61
CA LYS A 102 -2.52 -11.33 -5.67
C LYS A 102 -3.36 -11.09 -6.92
N GLY A 103 -3.05 -11.84 -7.98
CA GLY A 103 -3.69 -11.65 -9.28
C GLY A 103 -3.45 -10.25 -9.82
N ASN A 104 -4.51 -9.45 -9.92
CA ASN A 104 -4.47 -8.06 -10.39
C ASN A 104 -4.49 -7.04 -9.25
N THR A 105 -4.17 -7.44 -8.01
CA THR A 105 -4.13 -6.55 -6.85
C THR A 105 -2.77 -6.61 -6.18
N LEU A 106 -2.15 -5.45 -5.93
CA LEU A 106 -0.98 -5.33 -5.09
C LEU A 106 -1.43 -5.03 -3.66
N GLN A 107 -0.90 -5.76 -2.68
CA GLN A 107 -1.15 -5.52 -1.27
C GLN A 107 0.11 -5.00 -0.60
N LEU A 108 0.04 -3.76 -0.10
CA LEU A 108 1.08 -3.14 0.71
C LEU A 108 0.81 -3.47 2.18
N ILE A 109 1.62 -4.34 2.78
CA ILE A 109 1.35 -4.94 4.09
C ILE A 109 2.24 -4.29 5.15
N TRP A 110 1.63 -3.75 6.22
CA TRP A 110 2.34 -3.16 7.36
C TRP A 110 2.09 -3.89 8.68
N ALA A 111 0.99 -4.66 8.78
CA ALA A 111 0.79 -5.60 9.89
C ALA A 111 1.09 -7.01 9.39
N GLN A 112 2.21 -7.59 9.85
CA GLN A 112 2.42 -9.02 9.69
C GLN A 112 1.51 -9.75 10.68
N PRO A 113 0.81 -10.83 10.28
CA PRO A 113 0.17 -11.70 11.24
C PRO A 113 1.24 -12.17 12.23
N ASN A 114 0.98 -11.97 13.52
CA ASN A 114 1.81 -12.53 14.58
C ASN A 114 1.84 -14.06 14.36
N PRO A 115 3.01 -14.71 14.24
CA PRO A 115 3.12 -16.16 14.05
C PRO A 115 2.73 -16.99 15.30
N GLY A 116 1.80 -16.49 16.11
CA GLY A 116 1.42 -17.06 17.41
C GLY A 116 -0.08 -17.15 17.67
N TYR A 117 -0.93 -16.90 16.67
CA TYR A 117 -2.36 -17.22 16.77
C TYR A 117 -2.71 -18.31 15.74
N VAL A 118 -2.73 -19.55 16.25
CA VAL A 118 -3.34 -20.74 15.63
C VAL A 118 -4.57 -21.08 16.47
#